data_AF-U5MVL1-F1
#
_entry.id   AF-U5MVL1-F1
#
_cell.length_a   1.000
_cell.length_b   1.000
_cell.length_c   1.000
_cell.angle_alpha   90.00
_cell.angle_beta   90.00
_cell.angle_gamma   90.00
#
_symmetry.space_group_name_H-M   'P 1'
#
loop_
_entity.id
_entity.type
_entity.pdbx_description
1 polymer ?
#
loop_
_entity_poly.entity_id
_entity_poly.type
_entity_poly.pdbx_seq_one_letter_code
_entity_poly.pdbx_strand_id
1 'polypeptide(L)' 'MFYLFLDLLKSQTTEDEFEKILKDTDDDIKFNRVSFEKTTTLKEYIRICAICTKLYSRTVKKI' A
#
# COMPACT_ATOMS: atom_id res chain seq x y z
N MET A 1 -7.54 13.94 -3.48
CA MET A 1 -6.17 13.42 -3.76
C MET A 1 -5.98 11.98 -3.30
N PHE A 2 -6.31 11.65 -2.04
CA PHE A 2 -6.20 10.27 -1.54
C PHE A 2 -7.13 9.27 -2.25
N TYR A 3 -8.41 9.62 -2.42
CA TYR A 3 -9.36 8.77 -3.14
C TYR A 3 -8.96 8.51 -4.60
N LEU A 4 -8.51 9.55 -5.32
CA LEU A 4 -7.98 9.40 -6.69
C LEU A 4 -6.78 8.45 -6.77
N PHE A 5 -5.93 8.40 -5.74
CA PHE A 5 -4.83 7.46 -5.67
C PHE A 5 -5.33 6.02 -5.47
N LEU A 6 -6.30 5.81 -4.59
CA LEU A 6 -6.91 4.50 -4.38
C LEU A 6 -7.65 4.00 -5.63
N ASP A 7 -8.34 4.89 -6.34
CA ASP A 7 -9.01 4.57 -7.61
C ASP A 7 -7.99 4.16 -8.69
N LEU A 8 -6.88 4.91 -8.80
CA LEU A 8 -5.79 4.55 -9.71
C LEU A 8 -5.16 3.20 -9.33
N LEU A 9 -4.90 2.99 -8.04
CA LEU A 9 -4.33 1.74 -7.54
C LEU A 9 -5.25 0.55 -7.87
N LYS A 10 -6.55 0.67 -7.58
CA LYS A 10 -7.55 -0.35 -7.90
C LYS A 10 -7.65 -0.63 -9.39
N SER A 11 -7.43 0.37 -10.25
CA SER A 11 -7.43 0.18 -11.71
C SER A 11 -6.19 -0.58 -12.23
N GLN A 12 -5.12 -0.66 -11.44
CA GLN A 12 -3.84 -1.27 -11.82
C GLN A 12 -3.60 -2.64 -11.20
N THR A 13 -4.47 -3.09 -10.30
CA THR A 13 -4.33 -4.33 -9.54
C THR A 13 -5.61 -5.16 -9.67
N THR A 14 -5.54 -6.46 -9.37
CA THR A 14 -6.77 -7.23 -9.12
C THR A 14 -7.41 -6.81 -7.79
N GLU A 15 -8.65 -7.24 -7.55
CA GLU A 15 -9.33 -7.01 -6.27
C GLU A 15 -8.56 -7.65 -5.10
N ASP A 16 -8.12 -8.89 -5.26
CA ASP A 16 -7.32 -9.61 -4.25
C ASP A 16 -5.97 -8.90 -3.97
N GLU A 17 -5.29 -8.43 -5.01
CA GLU A 17 -4.03 -7.68 -4.86
C GLU A 17 -4.26 -6.34 -4.18
N PHE A 18 -5.34 -5.65 -4.53
CA PHE A 18 -5.72 -4.37 -3.94
C PHE A 18 -5.95 -4.52 -2.43
N GLU A 19 -6.78 -5.49 -2.03
CA GLU A 19 -7.05 -5.77 -0.61
C GLU A 19 -5.77 -6.12 0.15
N LYS A 20 -4.90 -6.91 -0.46
CA LYS A 20 -3.63 -7.32 0.16
C LYS A 20 -2.67 -6.15 0.33
N ILE A 21 -2.56 -5.27 -0.67
CA ILE A 21 -1.75 -4.03 -0.58
C ILE A 21 -2.24 -3.13 0.54
N LEU A 22 -3.56 -2.96 0.67
CA LEU A 22 -4.15 -2.15 1.75
C LEU A 22 -3.88 -2.77 3.12
N LYS A 23 -4.07 -4.09 3.25
CA LYS A 23 -3.81 -4.82 4.49
C LYS A 23 -2.33 -4.73 4.91
N ASP A 24 -1.41 -4.97 3.98
CA ASP A 24 0.03 -4.88 4.26
C ASP A 24 0.45 -3.45 4.65
N THR A 25 -0.16 -2.44 4.02
CA THR A 25 0.05 -1.03 4.39
C THR A 25 -0.44 -0.73 5.81
N ASP A 26 -1.64 -1.20 6.17
CA ASP A 26 -2.22 -1.02 7.50
C ASP A 26 -1.41 -1.73 8.59
N ASP A 27 -0.94 -2.94 8.29
CA ASP A 27 -0.10 -3.73 9.20
C ASP A 27 1.26 -3.05 9.44
N ASP A 28 1.88 -2.46 8.40
CA ASP A 28 3.13 -1.67 8.52
C ASP A 28 2.93 -0.41 9.39
N ILE A 29 1.82 0.30 9.20
CA ILE A 29 1.49 1.50 9.99
C ILE A 29 1.25 1.14 11.45
N LYS A 30 0.51 0.04 11.71
CA LYS A 30 0.29 -0.45 13.08
C LYS A 30 1.60 -0.84 13.74
N PHE A 31 2.46 -1.58 13.05
CA PHE A 31 3.77 -1.95 13.56
C PHE A 31 4.62 -0.72 13.85
N ASN A 32 4.68 0.24 12.94
CA ASN A 32 5.44 1.48 13.12
C ASN A 32 4.95 2.31 14.31
N ARG A 33 3.64 2.33 14.54
CA ARG A 33 3.04 3.03 15.68
C ARG A 33 3.30 2.31 17.00
N VAL A 34 3.11 0.99 17.07
CA VAL A 34 3.25 0.21 18.31
C VAL A 34 4.71 0.06 18.71
N SER A 35 5.59 -0.21 17.75
CA SER A 35 7.00 -0.54 18.02
C SER A 35 7.91 0.68 18.13
N PHE A 36 7.53 1.82 17.51
CA PHE A 36 8.40 2.99 17.42
C PHE A 36 7.71 4.32 17.76
N GLU A 37 6.46 4.30 18.21
CA GLU A 37 5.63 5.50 18.46
C GLU A 37 5.54 6.46 17.27
N LYS A 38 5.82 5.97 16.05
CA LYS A 38 5.79 6.80 14.85
C LYS A 38 4.36 7.05 14.41
N THR A 39 4.06 8.31 14.14
CA THR A 39 2.79 8.69 13.51
C THR A 39 2.97 8.67 11.99
N THR A 40 2.03 8.07 11.27
CA THR A 40 2.06 8.05 9.79
C THR A 40 1.16 9.15 9.25
N THR A 41 1.72 10.04 8.45
CA THR A 41 0.96 11.05 7.72
C THR A 41 0.31 10.45 6.46
N LEU A 42 -0.71 11.11 5.93
CA LEU A 42 -1.34 10.70 4.66
C LEU A 42 -0.33 10.59 3.50
N LYS A 43 0.71 11.43 3.50
CA LYS A 43 1.78 11.40 2.48
C LYS A 43 2.66 10.17 2.61
N GLU A 44 2.92 9.71 3.83
CA GLU A 44 3.65 8.46 4.09
C GLU A 44 2.80 7.25 3.75
N TYR A 45 1.51 7.27 4.06
CA TYR A 45 0.58 6.21 3.64
C TYR A 45 0.64 5.98 2.13
N ILE A 46 0.50 7.06 1.34
CA ILE A 46 0.57 6.98 -0.14
C ILE A 46 1.93 6.41 -0.60
N ARG A 47 3.04 6.79 0.06
CA ARG A 47 4.37 6.23 -0.25
C ARG A 47 4.44 4.74 0.04
N ILE A 48 3.92 4.28 1.18
CA ILE A 48 3.92 2.87 1.57
C ILE A 48 3.09 2.07 0.55
N CYS A 49 1.88 2.52 0.20
CA CYS A 49 1.08 1.89 -0.84
C CYS A 49 1.81 1.81 -2.19
N ALA A 50 2.48 2.88 -2.63
CA ALA A 50 3.23 2.87 -3.89
C ALA A 50 4.40 1.86 -3.86
N ILE A 51 5.06 1.69 -2.72
CA ILE A 51 6.11 0.68 -2.52
C ILE A 51 5.53 -0.73 -2.59
N CYS A 52 4.44 -0.99 -1.87
CA CYS A 52 3.72 -2.27 -1.90
C CYS A 52 3.29 -2.62 -3.34
N THR A 53 2.68 -1.67 -4.05
CA THR A 53 2.27 -1.84 -5.46
C THR A 53 3.45 -2.23 -6.36
N LYS A 54 4.62 -1.61 -6.16
CA LYS A 54 5.84 -1.94 -6.90
C LYS A 54 6.38 -3.34 -6.57
N LEU A 55 6.20 -3.80 -5.34
CA LEU A 55 6.55 -5.16 -4.93
C LEU A 55 5.62 -6.20 -5.56
N TYR A 56 4.30 -5.97 -5.52
CA TYR A 56 3.33 -6.85 -6.16
C TYR A 56 3.54 -6.93 -7.67
N SER A 57 3.68 -5.79 -8.37
CA SER A 57 3.93 -5.76 -9.82
C SER A 57 5.25 -6.44 -10.26
N ARG A 58 6.30 -6.41 -9.42
CA ARG A 58 7.55 -7.15 -9.67
C ARG A 58 7.39 -8.66 -9.48
N THR A 59 6.53 -9.06 -8.54
CA THR A 59 6.23 -10.48 -8.28
C THR A 59 5.42 -11.10 -9.43
N VAL A 60 4.70 -10.28 -10.20
CA VAL A 60 3.88 -10.67 -11.35
C VAL A 60 4.65 -10.65 -12.68
N LYS A 61 5.96 -10.36 -12.70
CA LYS A 61 6.81 -10.73 -13.86
C LYS A 61 7.00 -12.26 -13.91
N LYS A 62 5.93 -12.96 -14.32
CA LYS A 62 5.94 -14.28 -14.93
C LYS A 62 5.53 -14.09 -16.39
N ILE A 63 6.50 -13.75 -17.23
CA ILE A 63 6.49 -14.11 -18.66
C ILE A 63 7.87 -14.73 -18.92
#